data_AF-A0A396M5P4-F1
#
_entry.id   AF-A0A396M5P4-F1
#
_cell.length_a   1.000
_cell.length_b   1.000
_cell.length_c   1.000
_cell.angle_alpha   90.00
_cell.angle_beta   90.00
_cell.angle_gamma   90.00
#
_symmetry.space_group_name_H-M   'P 1'
#
loop_
_entity.id
_entity.type
_entity.pdbx_description
1 polymer ?
#
loop_
_entity_poly.entity_id
_entity_poly.type
_entity_poly.pdbx_seq_one_letter_code
_entity_poly.pdbx_strand_id
1 'polypeptide(L)'
;MGLSMGTGCDSRKGAEYRKLESFMEQRIDLSRLYAPEDLAKSTVRMPGPKIVHYLDSSGCVGCKLQSLRMWNVVRGRMRVPVVLVVHVPDMQAIHAQMKMIHFTLPVLYDTLGSFAATYHIDREAYHTFLLNGRNQPRAVGNPIGSDKIWRLYESAIRSDE
;
A
#
# COMPACT_ATOMS: atom_id res chain seq x y z
N MET A 1 44.62 20.79 8.69
CA MET A 1 43.27 20.45 9.18
C MET A 1 42.43 20.04 7.97
N GLY A 2 42.39 18.75 7.65
CA GLY A 2 41.57 18.23 6.55
C GLY A 2 40.20 17.84 7.07
N LEU A 3 39.16 18.58 6.70
CA LEU A 3 37.78 18.22 7.01
C LEU A 3 37.36 17.05 6.11
N SER A 4 37.23 15.88 6.72
CA SER A 4 36.55 14.73 6.12
C SER A 4 35.04 14.99 6.10
N MET A 5 34.51 15.32 4.93
CA MET A 5 33.07 15.34 4.65
C MET A 5 32.78 14.21 3.67
N GLY A 6 32.26 13.08 4.15
CA GLY A 6 31.91 11.98 3.24
C GLY A 6 31.53 10.66 3.91
N THR A 7 30.60 10.64 4.87
CA THR A 7 30.08 9.36 5.43
C THR A 7 28.57 9.37 5.70
N GLY A 8 27.92 10.54 5.70
CA GLY A 8 26.51 10.66 6.08
C GLY A 8 25.48 10.34 4.98
N CYS A 9 25.86 10.30 3.70
CA CYS A 9 24.91 10.03 2.61
C CYS A 9 24.84 8.54 2.27
N ASP A 10 25.99 7.85 2.26
CA ASP A 10 26.06 6.40 1.98
C ASP A 10 25.50 5.56 3.12
N SER A 11 25.70 5.97 4.37
CA SER A 11 25.09 5.32 5.54
C SER A 11 23.56 5.41 5.53
N ARG A 12 23.00 6.55 5.10
CA ARG A 12 21.55 6.75 4.93
C ARG A 12 20.97 5.88 3.82
N LYS A 13 21.58 5.86 2.63
CA LYS A 13 21.18 4.97 1.53
C LYS A 13 21.21 3.51 1.98
N GLY A 14 22.28 3.07 2.64
CA GLY A 14 22.40 1.71 3.15
C GLY A 14 21.31 1.34 4.17
N ALA A 15 20.89 2.28 5.02
CA ALA A 15 19.78 2.06 5.95
C ALA A 15 18.42 1.91 5.23
N GLU A 16 18.19 2.69 4.18
CA GLU A 16 16.97 2.59 3.37
C GLU A 16 16.88 1.26 2.62
N TYR A 17 17.99 0.79 2.03
CA TYR A 17 18.04 -0.52 1.37
C TYR A 17 17.74 -1.66 2.33
N ARG A 18 18.34 -1.66 3.52
CA ARG A 18 18.05 -2.68 4.54
C ARG A 18 16.58 -2.69 4.98
N LYS A 19 15.97 -1.51 5.08
CA LYS A 19 14.54 -1.41 5.42
C LYS A 19 13.67 -1.98 4.31
N LEU A 20 14.01 -1.69 3.05
CA LEU A 20 13.33 -2.26 1.89
C LEU A 20 13.46 -3.79 1.88
N GLU A 21 14.68 -4.32 2.02
CA GLU A 21 14.92 -5.77 2.07
C GLU A 21 14.09 -6.44 3.18
N SER A 22 14.15 -5.88 4.40
CA SER A 22 13.34 -6.38 5.52
C SER A 22 11.84 -6.34 5.23
N PHE A 23 11.33 -5.28 4.61
CA PHE A 23 9.92 -5.19 4.22
C PHE A 23 9.55 -6.27 3.19
N MET A 24 10.42 -6.52 2.21
CA MET A 24 10.19 -7.49 1.12
C MET A 24 10.16 -8.95 1.61
N GLU A 25 10.82 -9.25 2.73
CA GLU A 25 10.85 -10.60 3.32
C GLU A 25 9.63 -10.89 4.21
N GLN A 26 8.92 -9.85 4.65
CA GLN A 26 7.79 -9.98 5.56
C GLN A 26 6.59 -10.66 4.90
N ARG A 27 5.79 -11.36 5.71
CA ARG A 27 4.48 -11.87 5.32
C ARG A 27 3.39 -10.96 5.92
N ILE A 28 2.66 -10.28 5.05
CA ILE A 28 1.58 -9.37 5.43
C ILE A 28 0.31 -10.17 5.75
N ASP A 29 -0.21 -10.02 6.96
CA ASP A 29 -1.44 -10.64 7.42
C ASP A 29 -2.58 -9.62 7.38
N LEU A 30 -3.37 -9.67 6.31
CA LEU A 30 -4.56 -8.81 6.14
C LEU A 30 -5.77 -9.33 6.92
N SER A 31 -5.73 -10.56 7.45
CA SER A 31 -6.89 -11.19 8.10
C SER A 31 -7.24 -10.57 9.45
N ARG A 32 -6.31 -9.81 10.04
CA ARG A 32 -6.50 -9.07 11.30
C ARG A 32 -7.25 -7.76 11.13
N LEU A 33 -7.43 -7.30 9.89
CA LEU A 33 -8.11 -6.04 9.60
C LEU A 33 -9.62 -6.24 9.54
N TYR A 34 -10.38 -5.23 9.97
CA TYR A 34 -11.83 -5.29 9.91
C TYR A 34 -12.31 -5.13 8.45
N ALA A 35 -13.07 -6.10 7.97
CA ALA A 35 -13.60 -6.15 6.61
C ALA A 35 -15.13 -6.31 6.65
N PRO A 36 -15.92 -5.22 6.62
CA PRO A 36 -17.37 -5.31 6.73
C PRO A 36 -17.99 -5.94 5.48
N GLU A 37 -17.42 -5.68 4.30
CA GLU A 37 -17.95 -6.10 3.01
C GLU A 37 -17.44 -7.48 2.59
N ASP A 38 -18.30 -8.29 1.95
CA ASP A 38 -17.94 -9.63 1.47
C ASP A 38 -16.88 -9.58 0.36
N LEU A 39 -16.87 -8.53 -0.46
CA LEU A 39 -15.81 -8.29 -1.43
C LEU A 39 -14.44 -8.11 -0.75
N ALA A 40 -14.39 -7.42 0.38
CA ALA A 40 -13.16 -7.24 1.14
C ALA A 40 -12.69 -8.56 1.77
N LYS A 41 -13.60 -9.31 2.40
CA LYS A 41 -13.31 -10.62 2.98
C LYS A 41 -12.81 -11.62 1.93
N SER A 42 -13.44 -11.67 0.76
CA SER A 42 -13.05 -12.57 -0.33
C SER A 42 -11.71 -12.16 -0.93
N THR A 43 -11.44 -10.86 -1.12
CA THR A 43 -10.15 -10.36 -1.63
C THR A 43 -8.99 -10.72 -0.70
N VAL A 44 -9.19 -10.63 0.63
CA VAL A 44 -8.20 -11.05 1.63
C VAL A 44 -7.86 -12.54 1.51
N ARG A 45 -8.86 -13.38 1.23
CA ARG A 45 -8.72 -14.84 1.12
C ARG A 45 -8.30 -15.31 -0.27
N MET A 46 -8.34 -14.43 -1.27
CA MET A 46 -8.08 -14.80 -2.65
C MET A 46 -6.63 -15.29 -2.82
N PRO A 47 -6.42 -16.48 -3.41
CA PRO A 47 -5.09 -16.92 -3.77
C PRO A 47 -4.55 -16.04 -4.91
N GLY A 48 -3.24 -15.84 -4.92
CA GLY A 48 -2.58 -15.07 -5.97
C GLY A 48 -2.28 -13.61 -5.62
N PRO A 49 -1.67 -12.89 -6.57
CA PRO A 49 -1.15 -11.56 -6.34
C PRO A 49 -2.26 -10.54 -6.13
N LYS A 50 -1.98 -9.52 -5.32
CA LYS A 50 -2.92 -8.43 -5.01
C LYS A 50 -2.16 -7.17 -4.62
N ILE A 51 -2.70 -6.01 -4.99
CA ILE A 51 -2.13 -4.71 -4.64
C ILE A 51 -2.78 -4.23 -3.35
N VAL A 52 -1.97 -3.79 -2.40
CA VAL A 52 -2.43 -3.10 -1.19
C VAL A 52 -2.07 -1.62 -1.32
N HIS A 53 -3.04 -0.75 -1.04
CA HIS A 53 -2.80 0.68 -0.84
C HIS A 53 -3.23 1.08 0.57
N TYR A 54 -2.29 1.52 1.40
CA TYR A 54 -2.50 2.01 2.75
C TYR A 54 -2.77 3.51 2.71
N LEU A 55 -3.94 3.91 3.21
CA LEU A 55 -4.32 5.28 3.44
C LEU A 55 -4.12 5.60 4.92
N ASP A 56 -3.09 6.38 5.20
CA ASP A 56 -2.66 6.71 6.55
C ASP A 56 -3.37 7.93 7.12
N SER A 57 -3.05 8.25 8.37
CA SER A 57 -3.65 9.38 9.08
C SER A 57 -3.10 10.72 8.63
N SER A 58 -1.93 10.76 7.98
CA SER A 58 -1.30 11.99 7.50
C SER A 58 -1.99 12.58 6.24
N GLY A 59 -1.61 13.79 5.86
CA GLY A 59 -2.12 14.45 4.65
C GLY A 59 -3.52 15.06 4.78
N CYS A 60 -3.87 15.90 3.81
CA CYS A 60 -5.13 16.64 3.80
C CYS A 60 -6.32 15.77 3.36
N VAL A 61 -7.53 16.12 3.80
CA VAL A 61 -8.77 15.42 3.38
C VAL A 61 -8.92 15.39 1.86
N GLY A 62 -8.64 16.51 1.18
CA GLY A 62 -8.68 16.59 -0.30
C GLY A 62 -7.68 15.66 -0.99
N CYS A 63 -6.49 15.51 -0.39
CA CYS A 63 -5.41 14.66 -0.87
C CYS A 63 -5.81 13.19 -0.83
N LYS A 64 -6.43 12.77 0.29
CA LYS A 64 -6.99 11.42 0.45
C LYS A 64 -8.10 11.16 -0.56
N LEU A 65 -9.02 12.11 -0.72
CA LEU A 65 -10.12 11.99 -1.68
C LEU A 65 -9.61 11.87 -3.12
N GLN A 66 -8.58 12.62 -3.48
CA GLN A 66 -7.93 12.51 -4.79
C GLN A 66 -7.30 11.13 -5.00
N SER A 67 -6.57 10.61 -3.99
CA SER A 67 -6.02 9.24 -4.05
C SER A 67 -7.12 8.20 -4.27
N LEU A 68 -8.21 8.26 -3.50
CA LEU A 68 -9.35 7.35 -3.65
C LEU A 68 -9.98 7.43 -5.05
N ARG A 69 -10.17 8.64 -5.60
CA ARG A 69 -10.67 8.83 -6.97
C ARG A 69 -9.74 8.20 -8.00
N MET A 70 -8.43 8.40 -7.87
CA MET A 70 -7.44 7.85 -8.80
C MET A 70 -7.46 6.32 -8.78
N TRP A 71 -7.53 5.70 -7.61
CA TRP A 71 -7.66 4.25 -7.50
C TRP A 71 -8.98 3.72 -8.10
N ASN A 72 -10.09 4.44 -7.89
CA ASN A 72 -11.38 4.05 -8.47
C ASN A 72 -11.36 4.11 -10.01
N VAL A 73 -10.56 5.00 -10.60
CA VAL A 73 -10.37 5.10 -12.06
C VAL A 73 -9.39 4.03 -12.57
N VAL A 74 -8.25 3.85 -11.89
CA VAL A 74 -7.16 3.01 -12.41
C VAL A 74 -7.42 1.51 -12.23
N ARG A 75 -8.34 1.10 -11.35
CA ARG A 75 -8.61 -0.31 -11.03
C ARG A 75 -8.82 -1.20 -12.25
N GLY A 76 -9.48 -0.69 -13.30
CA GLY A 76 -9.76 -1.47 -14.51
C GLY A 76 -8.52 -1.76 -15.37
N ARG A 77 -7.42 -1.04 -15.12
CA ARG A 77 -6.12 -1.26 -15.78
C ARG A 77 -5.23 -2.24 -15.00
N MET A 78 -5.55 -2.50 -13.74
CA MET A 78 -4.82 -3.47 -12.92
C MET A 78 -5.34 -4.88 -13.21
N ARG A 79 -4.42 -5.82 -13.48
CA ARG A 79 -4.76 -7.23 -13.77
C ARG A 79 -4.99 -8.07 -12.51
N VAL A 80 -4.77 -7.48 -11.34
CA VAL A 80 -4.87 -8.13 -10.04
C VAL A 80 -5.80 -7.33 -9.14
N PRO A 81 -6.42 -7.96 -8.12
CA PRO A 81 -7.23 -7.25 -7.14
C PRO A 81 -6.44 -6.12 -6.47
N VAL A 82 -7.13 -4.99 -6.24
CA VAL A 82 -6.63 -3.87 -5.45
C VAL A 82 -7.45 -3.79 -4.18
N VAL A 83 -6.80 -3.77 -3.03
CA VAL A 83 -7.42 -3.61 -1.72
C VAL A 83 -6.88 -2.36 -1.03
N LEU A 84 -7.80 -1.58 -0.46
CA LEU A 84 -7.45 -0.41 0.34
C LEU A 84 -7.40 -0.80 1.82
N VAL A 85 -6.35 -0.39 2.52
CA VAL A 85 -6.27 -0.46 3.99
C VAL A 85 -6.34 0.96 4.52
N VAL A 86 -7.21 1.22 5.49
CA VAL A 86 -7.46 2.58 5.99
C VAL A 86 -7.25 2.66 7.48
N HIS A 87 -6.42 3.62 7.89
CA HIS A 87 -6.36 4.13 9.26
C HIS A 87 -6.28 5.65 9.23
N VAL A 88 -7.38 6.32 9.56
CA VAL A 88 -7.44 7.80 9.62
C VAL A 88 -8.06 8.24 10.94
N PRO A 89 -7.81 9.49 11.39
CA PRO A 89 -8.36 9.98 12.65
C PRO A 89 -9.90 9.97 12.68
N ASP A 90 -10.53 10.24 11.53
CA ASP A 90 -11.99 10.24 11.39
C ASP A 90 -12.45 9.20 10.36
N MET A 91 -12.71 7.99 10.86
CA MET A 91 -13.17 6.85 10.05
C MET A 91 -14.58 7.06 9.48
N GLN A 92 -15.42 7.89 10.12
CA GLN A 92 -16.77 8.17 9.65
C GLN A 92 -16.74 9.15 8.48
N ALA A 93 -15.92 10.20 8.56
CA ALA A 93 -15.74 11.15 7.48
C ALA A 93 -15.20 10.48 6.21
N ILE A 94 -14.18 9.63 6.32
CA ILE A 94 -13.63 8.95 5.14
C ILE A 94 -14.64 7.96 4.52
N HIS A 95 -15.44 7.29 5.34
CA HIS A 95 -16.52 6.41 4.85
C HIS A 95 -17.58 7.23 4.11
N ALA A 96 -18.03 8.36 4.66
CA ALA A 96 -18.95 9.26 3.97
C ALA A 96 -18.38 9.74 2.62
N GLN A 97 -17.09 10.06 2.58
CA GLN A 97 -16.40 10.45 1.35
C GLN A 97 -16.34 9.35 0.30
N MET A 98 -16.02 8.11 0.70
CA MET A 98 -16.04 6.95 -0.17
C MET A 98 -17.42 6.74 -0.80
N LYS A 99 -18.50 6.91 -0.02
CA LYS A 99 -19.88 6.84 -0.54
C LYS A 99 -20.15 7.93 -1.58
N MET A 100 -19.76 9.17 -1.29
CA MET A 100 -19.98 10.31 -2.21
C MET A 100 -19.31 10.13 -3.57
N ILE A 101 -18.16 9.46 -3.64
CA ILE A 101 -17.45 9.22 -4.91
C ILE A 101 -17.77 7.86 -5.53
N HIS A 102 -18.74 7.11 -4.97
CA HIS A 102 -19.04 5.74 -5.37
C HIS A 102 -17.77 4.88 -5.43
N PHE A 103 -16.99 4.89 -4.36
CA PHE A 103 -15.79 4.06 -4.25
C PHE A 103 -16.20 2.57 -4.18
N THR A 104 -15.56 1.73 -4.98
CA THR A 104 -16.00 0.33 -5.19
C THR A 104 -14.89 -0.71 -4.98
N LEU A 105 -13.68 -0.28 -4.61
CA LEU A 105 -12.63 -1.22 -4.26
C LEU A 105 -12.85 -1.74 -2.84
N PRO A 106 -12.50 -3.01 -2.55
CA PRO A 106 -12.58 -3.55 -1.21
C PRO A 106 -11.76 -2.73 -0.22
N VAL A 107 -12.37 -2.42 0.93
CA VAL A 107 -11.76 -1.64 2.02
C VAL A 107 -11.61 -2.51 3.27
N LEU A 108 -10.40 -2.47 3.83
CA LEU A 108 -10.04 -3.03 5.11
C LEU A 108 -9.75 -1.88 6.08
N TYR A 109 -10.28 -1.99 7.28
CA TYR A 109 -10.15 -0.96 8.29
C TYR A 109 -9.18 -1.44 9.38
N ASP A 110 -8.07 -0.72 9.54
CA ASP A 110 -7.15 -0.91 10.65
C ASP A 110 -7.67 -0.13 11.87
N THR A 111 -8.64 -0.71 12.56
CA THR A 111 -9.33 -0.07 13.68
C THR A 111 -8.43 0.15 14.90
N LEU A 112 -7.33 -0.60 15.00
CA LEU A 112 -6.36 -0.50 16.09
C LEU A 112 -5.17 0.42 15.76
N GLY A 113 -5.00 0.82 14.48
CA GLY A 113 -3.88 1.64 14.02
C GLY A 113 -2.53 0.93 14.09
N SER A 114 -2.52 -0.39 14.17
CA SER A 114 -1.31 -1.19 14.40
C SER A 114 -0.72 -1.76 13.12
N PHE A 115 -1.42 -1.69 11.99
CA PHE A 115 -0.99 -2.30 10.73
C PHE A 115 0.32 -1.69 10.23
N ALA A 116 0.36 -0.36 10.11
CA ALA A 116 1.56 0.34 9.65
C ALA A 116 2.74 0.17 10.61
N ALA A 117 2.48 0.16 11.92
CA ALA A 117 3.52 -0.07 12.92
C ALA A 117 4.09 -1.49 12.83
N THR A 118 3.22 -2.50 12.67
CA THR A 118 3.60 -3.92 12.60
C THR A 118 4.50 -4.20 11.39
N TYR A 119 4.17 -3.59 10.24
CA TYR A 119 4.87 -3.83 8.97
C TYR A 119 5.81 -2.69 8.56
N HIS A 120 6.09 -1.75 9.47
CA HIS A 120 6.99 -0.61 9.24
C HIS A 120 6.64 0.23 7.99
N ILE A 121 5.34 0.44 7.76
CA ILE A 121 4.78 1.28 6.68
C ILE A 121 4.69 2.73 7.16
N ASP A 122 5.84 3.32 7.47
CA ASP A 122 5.97 4.68 8.01
C ASP A 122 6.35 5.73 6.94
N ARG A 123 6.63 5.28 5.72
CA ARG A 123 6.96 6.13 4.58
C ARG A 123 6.02 5.88 3.43
N GLU A 124 5.67 6.95 2.74
CA GLU A 124 4.75 6.94 1.59
C GLU A 124 5.15 5.93 0.50
N ALA A 125 6.45 5.71 0.30
CA ALA A 125 6.96 4.71 -0.65
C ALA A 125 6.49 3.28 -0.34
N TYR A 126 6.21 2.95 0.93
CA TYR A 126 5.69 1.66 1.37
C TYR A 126 4.16 1.63 1.48
N HIS A 127 3.47 2.75 1.23
CA HIS A 127 2.00 2.77 1.31
C HIS A 127 1.35 1.99 0.18
N THR A 128 2.06 1.76 -0.94
CA THR A 128 1.54 0.91 -2.02
C THR A 128 2.51 -0.22 -2.31
N PHE A 129 2.01 -1.44 -2.33
CA PHE A 129 2.83 -2.62 -2.61
C PHE A 129 2.01 -3.72 -3.26
N LEU A 130 2.69 -4.52 -4.08
CA LEU A 130 2.17 -5.76 -4.65
C LEU A 130 2.56 -6.91 -3.74
N LEU A 131 1.57 -7.69 -3.31
CA LEU A 131 1.76 -8.97 -2.65
C LEU A 131 1.70 -10.11 -3.66
N ASN A 132 2.48 -11.16 -3.43
CA ASN A 132 2.33 -12.45 -4.10
C ASN A 132 1.20 -13.30 -3.48
N GLY A 133 0.98 -14.50 -4.01
CA GLY A 133 0.00 -15.45 -3.48
C GLY A 133 0.23 -15.95 -2.05
N ARG A 134 1.43 -15.72 -1.47
CA ARG A 134 1.77 -16.02 -0.06
C ARG A 134 1.65 -14.79 0.84
N ASN A 135 1.17 -13.67 0.31
CA ASN A 135 1.12 -12.35 0.94
C ASN A 135 2.51 -11.81 1.34
N GLN A 136 3.54 -12.06 0.54
CA GLN A 136 4.85 -11.41 0.68
C GLN A 136 5.01 -10.31 -0.38
N PRO A 137 5.59 -9.13 -0.06
CA PRO A 137 5.79 -8.07 -1.03
C PRO A 137 6.71 -8.48 -2.20
N ARG A 138 6.37 -8.02 -3.41
CA ARG A 138 7.14 -8.23 -4.66
C ARG A 138 7.47 -6.94 -5.39
N ALA A 139 6.70 -5.90 -5.15
CA ALA A 139 6.99 -4.56 -5.61
C ALA A 139 6.46 -3.55 -4.58
N VAL A 140 7.12 -2.40 -4.48
CA VAL A 140 6.72 -1.28 -3.60
C VAL A 140 6.74 0.03 -4.38
N GLY A 141 5.97 1.00 -3.90
CA GLY A 141 5.79 2.30 -4.53
C GLY A 141 4.47 2.41 -5.29
N ASN A 142 3.98 3.63 -5.41
CA ASN A 142 2.69 3.93 -6.06
C ASN A 142 2.83 3.86 -7.59
N PRO A 143 2.14 2.94 -8.29
CA PRO A 143 2.20 2.86 -9.75
C PRO A 143 1.45 3.99 -10.45
N ILE A 144 0.54 4.69 -9.75
CA ILE A 144 -0.22 5.77 -10.36
C ILE A 144 0.68 6.99 -10.53
N GLY A 145 0.83 7.45 -11.78
CA GLY A 145 1.70 8.59 -12.13
C GLY A 145 3.17 8.23 -12.31
N SER A 146 3.54 6.94 -12.30
CA SER A 146 4.92 6.48 -12.50
C SER A 146 5.01 5.27 -13.43
N ASP A 147 5.35 5.50 -14.70
CA ASP A 147 5.52 4.44 -15.70
C ASP A 147 6.57 3.39 -15.28
N LYS A 148 7.63 3.84 -14.59
CA LYS A 148 8.66 2.94 -14.08
C LYS A 148 8.10 1.94 -13.07
N ILE A 149 7.29 2.44 -12.11
CA ILE A 149 6.68 1.59 -11.09
C ILE A 149 5.56 0.75 -11.70
N TRP A 150 4.79 1.30 -12.65
CA TRP A 150 3.79 0.55 -13.39
C TRP A 150 4.39 -0.69 -14.07
N ARG A 151 5.49 -0.53 -14.82
CA ARG A 151 6.19 -1.65 -15.47
C ARG A 151 6.78 -2.65 -14.48
N LEU A 152 7.24 -2.19 -13.32
CA LEU A 152 7.70 -3.06 -12.24
C LEU A 152 6.56 -3.98 -11.77
N TYR A 153 5.36 -3.43 -11.54
CA TYR A 153 4.18 -4.21 -11.14
C TYR A 153 3.78 -5.19 -12.24
N GLU A 154 3.72 -4.76 -13.50
CA GLU A 154 3.39 -5.66 -14.63
C GLU A 154 4.37 -6.83 -14.75
N SER A 155 5.67 -6.58 -14.52
CA SER A 155 6.67 -7.65 -14.53
C SER A 155 6.53 -8.60 -13.36
N ALA A 156 6.29 -8.08 -12.15
CA ALA A 156 6.15 -8.88 -10.94
C ALA A 156 4.88 -9.76 -10.97
N ILE A 157 3.77 -9.23 -11.52
CA ILE A 157 2.53 -9.98 -11.71
C ILE A 157 2.77 -11.17 -12.65
N ARG A 158 3.40 -10.95 -13.81
CA ARG A 158 3.70 -12.03 -14.77
C ARG A 158 4.63 -13.12 -14.23
N SER A 159 5.46 -12.82 -13.24
CA SER A 159 6.39 -13.79 -12.65
C SER A 159 5.79 -14.62 -11.52
N ASP A 160 4.63 -14.23 -11.00
CA ASP A 160 3.90 -14.93 -9.95
C ASP A 160 2.71 -15.77 -10.51
N GLU A 161 2.42 -15.64 -11.81
CA GLU A 161 1.56 -16.53 -12.61
C GLU A 161 2.30 -17.82 -12.99
#